data_AF-A0A2G9G616-F1
#
_entry.id   AF-A0A2G9G616-F1
#
_cell.length_a   1.000
_cell.length_b   1.000
_cell.length_c   1.000
_cell.angle_alpha   90.00
_cell.angle_beta   90.00
_cell.angle_gamma   90.00
#
_symmetry.space_group_name_H-M   'P 1'
#
loop_
_entity.id
_entity.type
_entity.pdbx_description
1 polymer ?
#
loop_
_entity_poly.entity_id
_entity_poly.type
_entity_poly.pdbx_seq_one_letter_code
_entity_poly.pdbx_strand_id
1 'polypeptide(L)'
;MLLGDTCTRGCRFCAVKTSRNPAPPDPMEPYNTAEAIASWGVDYIVLTSVDRDDLPDGGSGHFAETVKALKRLKPDIMVECLTSDFRGDLEAVSTLVHSGLDVFAHNIETVKRLQRIVRDPRAGYDQSLSVLKHAKLSKEGMVTKSSIMLGLGETDDELKEAMADLRAIDVDILTLGQYLQPTPLHLTVKEYVTPEKFAFWKYYGESIGFRYVASGPLVNFFT
;
A
#
# COMPACT_ATOMS: atom_id res chain seq x y z
N MET A 1 -9.89 8.02 -1.38
CA MET A 1 -8.51 8.52 -1.38
C MET A 1 -8.49 9.78 -0.53
N LEU A 2 -7.63 9.82 0.48
CA LEU A 2 -7.46 10.91 1.43
C LEU A 2 -6.33 11.84 1.00
N LEU A 3 -6.27 13.04 1.59
CA LEU A 3 -5.20 14.03 1.42
C LEU A 3 -5.11 14.61 -0.01
N GLY A 4 -6.22 14.56 -0.73
CA GLY A 4 -6.37 15.09 -2.08
C GLY A 4 -5.94 14.14 -3.20
N ASP A 5 -5.76 14.70 -4.40
CA ASP A 5 -5.48 13.96 -5.64
C ASP A 5 -4.08 14.24 -6.24
N THR A 6 -3.25 14.97 -5.50
CA THR A 6 -1.96 15.48 -5.97
C THR A 6 -0.85 15.12 -4.97
N CYS A 7 0.12 14.33 -5.44
CA CYS A 7 1.18 13.72 -4.66
C CYS A 7 2.47 14.56 -4.64
N THR A 8 3.20 14.54 -3.51
CA THR A 8 4.55 15.14 -3.42
C THR A 8 5.65 14.30 -4.06
N ARG A 9 5.33 13.07 -4.49
CA ARG A 9 6.24 12.10 -5.10
C ARG A 9 5.86 11.75 -6.52
N GLY A 10 6.87 11.39 -7.32
CA GLY A 10 6.74 11.09 -8.74
C GLY A 10 7.14 9.67 -9.10
N CYS A 11 6.41 8.67 -8.59
CA CYS A 11 6.58 7.27 -8.98
C CYS A 11 6.26 7.09 -10.48
N ARG A 12 7.11 6.38 -11.22
CA ARG A 12 7.05 6.31 -12.70
C ARG A 12 5.99 5.34 -13.23
N PHE A 13 5.34 4.60 -12.34
CA PHE A 13 4.20 3.72 -12.64
C PHE A 13 2.84 4.37 -12.32
N CYS A 14 2.82 5.44 -11.52
CA CYS A 14 1.60 5.96 -10.90
C CYS A 14 1.01 7.13 -11.69
N ALA A 15 -0.30 7.08 -11.94
CA ALA A 15 -1.02 8.09 -12.72
C ALA A 15 -1.51 9.31 -11.91
N VAL A 16 -1.25 9.33 -10.61
CA VAL A 16 -1.65 10.43 -9.72
C VAL A 16 -0.88 11.70 -10.08
N LYS A 17 -1.55 12.86 -10.03
CA LYS A 17 -0.92 14.16 -10.32
C LYS A 17 0.22 14.43 -9.33
N THR A 18 1.23 15.17 -9.75
CA THR A 18 2.37 15.49 -8.88
C THR A 18 2.56 16.99 -8.73
N SER A 19 2.84 17.43 -7.50
CA SER A 19 3.20 18.81 -7.18
C SER A 19 4.12 18.81 -5.97
N ARG A 20 5.15 19.67 -5.97
CA ARG A 20 5.98 19.87 -4.78
C ARG A 20 5.21 20.55 -3.64
N ASN A 21 4.22 21.38 -3.99
CA ASN A 21 3.41 22.17 -3.06
C ASN A 21 1.94 21.90 -3.38
N PRO A 22 1.38 20.75 -2.98
CA PRO A 22 -0.05 20.50 -3.09
C PRO A 22 -0.84 21.44 -2.17
N ALA A 23 -2.15 21.54 -2.39
CA ALA A 23 -3.02 22.30 -1.50
C ALA A 23 -3.02 21.69 -0.07
N PRO A 24 -3.25 22.50 0.97
CA PRO A 24 -3.43 21.96 2.33
C PRO A 24 -4.60 20.96 2.34
N PRO A 25 -4.52 19.86 3.10
CA PRO A 25 -5.64 18.95 3.26
C PRO A 25 -6.84 19.67 3.89
N ASP A 26 -8.06 19.26 3.54
CA ASP A 26 -9.27 19.74 4.20
C ASP A 26 -9.32 19.18 5.64
N PRO A 27 -9.33 20.00 6.70
CA PRO A 27 -9.43 19.52 8.07
C PRO A 27 -10.70 18.70 8.36
N MET A 28 -11.76 18.88 7.56
CA MET A 28 -13.02 18.14 7.70
C MET A 28 -13.07 16.85 6.87
N GLU A 29 -12.08 16.60 5.99
CA GLU A 29 -12.00 15.38 5.17
C GLU A 29 -12.17 14.09 5.98
N PRO A 30 -11.55 13.92 7.18
CA PRO A 30 -11.71 12.70 7.97
C PRO A 30 -13.17 12.41 8.36
N TYR A 31 -13.89 13.45 8.81
CA TYR A 31 -15.26 13.34 9.29
C TYR A 31 -16.24 13.17 8.13
N ASN A 32 -16.10 14.00 7.09
CA ASN A 32 -16.94 13.93 5.90
C ASN A 32 -16.78 12.57 5.18
N THR A 33 -15.55 12.06 5.11
CA THR A 33 -15.27 10.75 4.51
C THR A 33 -15.87 9.62 5.34
N ALA A 34 -15.73 9.67 6.67
CA ALA A 34 -16.31 8.67 7.57
C ALA A 34 -17.84 8.63 7.48
N GLU A 35 -18.50 9.79 7.45
CA GLU A 35 -19.96 9.89 7.27
C GLU A 35 -20.40 9.33 5.92
N ALA A 36 -19.70 9.67 4.84
CA ALA A 36 -19.98 9.14 3.51
C ALA A 36 -19.87 7.62 3.48
N ILE A 37 -18.77 7.04 3.97
CA ILE A 37 -18.54 5.59 3.98
C ILE A 37 -19.60 4.87 4.83
N ALA A 38 -19.96 5.42 6.00
CA ALA A 38 -20.97 4.84 6.87
C ALA A 38 -22.35 4.72 6.17
N SER A 39 -22.66 5.63 5.25
CA SER A 39 -23.91 5.62 4.48
C SER A 39 -23.96 4.57 3.35
N TRP A 40 -22.83 4.02 2.92
CA TRP A 40 -22.75 3.13 1.76
C TRP A 40 -23.17 1.68 2.05
N GLY A 41 -23.30 1.30 3.32
CA GLY A 41 -23.68 -0.06 3.70
C GLY A 41 -22.61 -1.13 3.39
N VAL A 42 -21.34 -0.72 3.23
CA VAL A 42 -20.21 -1.63 2.97
C VAL A 42 -19.58 -2.13 4.27
N ASP A 43 -19.16 -3.39 4.32
CA ASP A 43 -18.57 -3.99 5.52
C ASP A 43 -17.03 -3.99 5.50
N TYR A 44 -16.44 -3.69 4.35
CA TYR A 44 -15.00 -3.56 4.17
C TYR A 44 -14.69 -2.31 3.35
N ILE A 45 -13.70 -1.52 3.79
CA ILE A 45 -13.23 -0.36 3.05
C ILE A 45 -11.70 -0.28 3.07
N VAL A 46 -11.13 0.12 1.94
CA VAL A 46 -9.71 0.47 1.84
C VAL A 46 -9.57 1.98 1.79
N LEU A 47 -8.85 2.54 2.74
CA LEU A 47 -8.41 3.93 2.73
C LEU A 47 -6.99 3.99 2.18
N THR A 48 -6.73 4.95 1.31
CA THR A 48 -5.39 5.23 0.78
C THR A 48 -5.22 6.73 0.57
N SER A 49 -3.99 7.20 0.39
CA SER A 49 -3.68 8.61 0.14
C SER A 49 -2.57 8.76 -0.88
N VAL A 50 -2.41 10.00 -1.32
CA VAL A 50 -1.16 10.45 -1.95
C VAL A 50 -0.05 10.62 -0.90
N ASP A 51 1.22 10.68 -1.33
CA ASP A 51 2.31 11.07 -0.44
C ASP A 51 2.23 12.57 -0.13
N ARG A 52 2.39 12.91 1.15
CA ARG A 52 2.37 14.27 1.69
C ARG A 52 3.64 14.58 2.48
N ASP A 53 4.78 14.57 1.79
CA ASP A 53 6.07 14.90 2.41
C ASP A 53 6.14 16.36 2.93
N ASP A 54 5.19 17.21 2.52
CA ASP A 54 5.00 18.57 3.02
C ASP A 54 4.40 18.62 4.44
N LEU A 55 3.77 17.53 4.90
CA LEU A 55 3.27 17.40 6.26
C LEU A 55 4.35 16.79 7.19
N PRO A 56 4.41 17.21 8.46
CA PRO A 56 5.39 16.68 9.42
C PRO A 56 5.29 15.16 9.59
N ASP A 57 4.08 14.63 9.73
CA ASP A 57 3.76 13.22 9.97
C ASP A 57 3.45 12.43 8.68
N GLY A 58 3.68 13.03 7.51
CA GLY A 58 3.35 12.44 6.21
C GLY A 58 1.85 12.18 5.99
N GLY A 59 0.96 12.75 6.83
CA GLY A 59 -0.48 12.53 6.78
C GLY A 59 -0.99 11.37 7.63
N SER A 60 -0.15 10.71 8.42
CA SER A 60 -0.57 9.58 9.27
C SER A 60 -1.71 9.94 10.24
N GLY A 61 -1.63 11.10 10.90
CA GLY A 61 -2.66 11.57 11.81
C GLY A 61 -4.00 11.77 11.11
N HIS A 62 -3.97 12.22 9.85
CA HIS A 62 -5.18 12.38 9.05
C HIS A 62 -5.86 11.04 8.73
N PHE A 63 -5.08 10.01 8.37
CA PHE A 63 -5.59 8.64 8.27
C PHE A 63 -6.18 8.18 9.60
N ALA A 64 -5.43 8.34 10.69
CA ALA A 64 -5.81 7.85 12.00
C ALA A 64 -7.14 8.48 12.47
N GLU A 65 -7.34 9.78 12.25
CA GLU A 65 -8.61 10.45 12.57
C GLU A 65 -9.75 9.97 11.67
N THR A 66 -9.49 9.68 10.39
CA THR A 66 -10.50 9.11 9.48
C THR A 66 -10.95 7.74 9.96
N VAL A 67 -10.00 6.86 10.30
CA VAL A 67 -10.28 5.51 10.82
C VAL A 67 -11.06 5.60 12.13
N LYS A 68 -10.63 6.43 13.08
CA LYS A 68 -11.33 6.60 14.37
C LYS A 68 -12.74 7.15 14.16
N ALA A 69 -12.93 8.14 13.28
CA ALA A 69 -14.24 8.68 12.96
C ALA A 69 -15.16 7.61 12.37
N LEU A 70 -14.65 6.83 11.43
CA LEU A 70 -15.40 5.74 10.81
C LEU A 70 -15.77 4.65 11.81
N LYS A 71 -14.84 4.20 12.65
CA LYS A 71 -15.10 3.19 13.70
C LYS A 71 -16.08 3.68 14.77
N ARG A 72 -16.19 4.99 15.01
CA ARG A 72 -17.25 5.55 15.88
C ARG A 72 -18.64 5.43 15.25
N LEU A 73 -18.75 5.63 13.94
CA LEU A 73 -20.02 5.58 13.20
C LEU A 73 -20.46 4.15 12.87
N LYS A 74 -19.50 3.30 12.51
CA LYS A 74 -19.73 1.89 12.17
C LYS A 74 -18.62 1.02 12.80
N PRO A 75 -18.77 0.58 14.07
CA PRO A 75 -17.73 -0.16 14.78
C PRO A 75 -17.30 -1.47 14.10
N ASP A 76 -18.24 -2.15 13.45
CA ASP A 76 -18.01 -3.47 12.84
C ASP A 76 -17.40 -3.41 11.43
N ILE A 77 -17.25 -2.23 10.82
CA ILE A 77 -16.65 -2.12 9.49
C ILE A 77 -15.17 -2.50 9.56
N MET A 78 -14.71 -3.33 8.62
CA MET A 78 -13.29 -3.62 8.46
C MET A 78 -12.63 -2.50 7.66
N VAL A 79 -11.52 -1.98 8.18
CA VAL A 79 -10.77 -0.87 7.60
C VAL A 79 -9.35 -1.32 7.30
N GLU A 80 -9.02 -1.34 6.00
CA GLU A 80 -7.65 -1.48 5.51
C GLU A 80 -7.09 -0.08 5.21
N CYS A 81 -5.87 0.19 5.65
CA CYS A 81 -5.17 1.42 5.28
C CYS A 81 -3.97 1.07 4.41
N LEU A 82 -4.03 1.44 3.13
CA LEU A 82 -2.92 1.40 2.19
C LEU A 82 -2.16 2.72 2.24
N THR A 83 -0.97 2.70 2.85
CA THR A 83 -0.26 3.90 3.27
C THR A 83 0.97 4.17 2.41
N SER A 84 1.44 5.42 2.48
CA SER A 84 2.82 5.76 2.13
C SER A 84 3.82 5.07 3.07
N ASP A 85 5.11 5.30 2.84
CA ASP A 85 6.17 4.89 3.77
C ASP A 85 6.40 5.89 4.91
N PHE A 86 5.65 7.00 4.96
CA PHE A 86 5.86 8.11 5.91
C PHE A 86 7.31 8.61 6.01
N ARG A 87 8.10 8.46 4.94
CA ARG A 87 9.56 8.72 4.92
C ARG A 87 10.35 7.89 5.96
N GLY A 88 9.83 6.72 6.32
CA GLY A 88 10.40 5.87 7.36
C GLY A 88 10.12 6.33 8.79
N ASP A 89 9.21 7.29 8.99
CA ASP A 89 8.79 7.72 10.33
C ASP A 89 7.96 6.62 11.02
N LEU A 90 8.58 5.92 11.95
CA LEU A 90 7.95 4.82 12.68
C LEU A 90 6.93 5.29 13.71
N GLU A 91 7.02 6.53 14.21
CA GLU A 91 5.99 7.11 15.08
C GLU A 91 4.72 7.42 14.31
N ALA A 92 4.86 7.87 13.05
CA ALA A 92 3.75 7.99 12.13
C ALA A 92 3.09 6.61 11.88
N VAL A 93 3.88 5.55 11.67
CA VAL A 93 3.33 4.18 11.55
C VAL A 93 2.58 3.76 12.82
N SER A 94 3.18 3.96 14.00
CA SER A 94 2.56 3.64 15.30
C SER A 94 1.23 4.37 15.48
N THR A 95 1.18 5.65 15.14
CA THR A 95 -0.03 6.48 15.25
C THR A 95 -1.18 5.88 14.46
N LEU A 96 -0.91 5.46 13.23
CA LEU A 96 -1.92 4.84 12.39
C LEU A 96 -2.31 3.47 12.91
N VAL A 97 -1.36 2.57 13.22
CA VAL A 97 -1.64 1.21 13.75
C VAL A 97 -2.61 1.23 14.95
N HIS A 98 -2.49 2.23 15.83
CA HIS A 98 -3.33 2.37 17.02
C HIS A 98 -4.65 3.11 16.78
N SER A 99 -4.96 3.52 15.55
CA SER A 99 -6.23 4.19 15.20
C SER A 99 -7.46 3.28 15.24
N GLY A 100 -7.25 1.95 15.24
CA GLY A 100 -8.31 0.96 15.23
C GLY A 100 -8.52 0.26 13.88
N LEU A 101 -7.64 0.48 12.89
CA LEU A 101 -7.68 -0.27 11.62
C LEU A 101 -7.47 -1.77 11.83
N ASP A 102 -7.87 -2.55 10.82
CA ASP A 102 -7.83 -4.00 10.82
C ASP A 102 -6.67 -4.56 9.98
N VAL A 103 -6.33 -3.89 8.86
CA VAL A 103 -5.24 -4.29 7.97
C VAL A 103 -4.33 -3.11 7.65
N PHE A 104 -3.05 -3.20 8.01
CA PHE A 104 -2.04 -2.22 7.64
C PHE A 104 -1.38 -2.66 6.33
N ALA A 105 -1.58 -1.90 5.25
CA ALA A 105 -1.03 -2.20 3.94
C ALA A 105 0.04 -1.17 3.54
N HIS A 106 1.19 -1.65 3.09
CA HIS A 106 2.19 -0.81 2.43
C HIS A 106 2.85 -1.59 1.30
N ASN A 107 2.84 -1.02 0.10
CA ASN A 107 3.29 -1.71 -1.10
C ASN A 107 4.79 -1.47 -1.33
N ILE A 108 5.54 -2.57 -1.48
CA ILE A 108 6.93 -2.50 -1.96
C ILE A 108 6.99 -2.29 -3.49
N GLU A 109 5.89 -2.55 -4.19
CA GLU A 109 5.63 -2.33 -5.62
C GLU A 109 6.46 -3.17 -6.60
N THR A 110 7.74 -3.39 -6.33
CA THR A 110 8.65 -4.10 -7.24
C THR A 110 9.84 -4.70 -6.47
N VAL A 111 10.64 -5.50 -7.16
CA VAL A 111 11.86 -6.12 -6.60
C VAL A 111 12.96 -5.10 -6.32
N LYS A 112 13.88 -5.43 -5.42
CA LYS A 112 14.94 -4.53 -4.90
C LYS A 112 15.71 -3.77 -5.99
N ARG A 113 16.10 -4.45 -7.08
CA ARG A 113 16.84 -3.85 -8.21
C ARG A 113 16.06 -2.73 -8.91
N LEU A 114 14.75 -2.86 -9.02
CA LEU A 114 13.90 -1.97 -9.83
C LEU A 114 13.39 -0.76 -9.05
N GLN A 115 13.58 -0.70 -7.73
CA GLN A 115 13.04 0.33 -6.85
C GLN A 115 13.30 1.76 -7.33
N ARG A 116 14.56 2.10 -7.63
CA ARG A 116 14.95 3.44 -8.11
C ARG A 116 14.43 3.76 -9.53
N ILE A 117 14.07 2.75 -10.30
CA ILE A 117 13.55 2.91 -11.66
C ILE A 117 12.04 3.11 -11.63
N VAL A 118 11.35 2.43 -10.70
CA VAL A 118 9.89 2.36 -10.63
C VAL A 118 9.31 3.41 -9.70
N ARG A 119 9.88 3.56 -8.50
CA ARG A 119 9.35 4.44 -7.44
C ARG A 119 10.14 5.73 -7.36
N ASP A 120 9.57 6.73 -6.69
CA ASP A 120 10.27 7.97 -6.37
C ASP A 120 11.56 7.66 -5.58
N PRO A 121 12.69 8.36 -5.81
CA PRO A 121 13.95 8.09 -5.12
C PRO A 121 13.91 8.18 -3.60
N ARG A 122 12.88 8.85 -3.04
CA ARG A 122 12.63 8.93 -1.59
C ARG A 122 12.00 7.65 -1.01
N ALA A 123 11.43 6.80 -1.86
CA ALA A 123 10.93 5.49 -1.47
C ALA A 123 12.05 4.44 -1.59
N GLY A 124 12.31 3.73 -0.49
CA GLY A 124 13.35 2.70 -0.42
C GLY A 124 12.78 1.31 -0.14
N TYR A 125 13.43 0.27 -0.67
CA TYR A 125 13.08 -1.13 -0.39
C TYR A 125 13.13 -1.43 1.10
N ASP A 126 14.30 -1.22 1.72
CA ASP A 126 14.52 -1.52 3.13
C ASP A 126 13.66 -0.62 4.05
N GLN A 127 13.38 0.62 3.62
CA GLN A 127 12.44 1.53 4.30
C GLN A 127 11.00 1.01 4.26
N SER A 128 10.57 0.46 3.12
CA SER A 128 9.23 -0.12 2.98
C SER A 128 9.08 -1.38 3.84
N LEU A 129 10.14 -2.21 3.89
CA LEU A 129 10.19 -3.36 4.79
C LEU A 129 10.20 -2.95 6.26
N SER A 130 10.92 -1.87 6.63
CA SER A 130 10.94 -1.40 8.02
C SER A 130 9.59 -0.88 8.48
N VAL A 131 8.85 -0.19 7.61
CA VAL A 131 7.47 0.26 7.87
C VAL A 131 6.54 -0.92 8.14
N LEU A 132 6.55 -1.93 7.26
CA LEU A 132 5.74 -3.14 7.41
C LEU A 132 6.10 -3.92 8.69
N LYS A 133 7.40 -4.11 8.93
CA LYS A 133 7.91 -4.78 10.14
C LYS A 133 7.47 -4.05 11.40
N HIS A 134 7.60 -2.73 11.43
CA HIS A 134 7.20 -1.93 12.58
C HIS A 134 5.69 -1.99 12.81
N ALA A 135 4.88 -1.91 11.75
CA ALA A 135 3.43 -2.05 11.87
C ALA A 135 3.04 -3.41 12.47
N LYS A 136 3.69 -4.49 12.00
CA LYS A 136 3.47 -5.85 12.50
C LYS A 136 3.79 -6.00 13.99
N LEU A 137 4.90 -5.41 14.44
CA LEU A 137 5.36 -5.48 15.83
C LEU A 137 4.63 -4.52 16.77
N SER A 138 4.03 -3.45 16.23
CA SER A 138 3.40 -2.38 17.02
C SER A 138 2.12 -2.81 17.73
N LYS A 139 1.39 -3.80 17.19
CA LYS A 139 0.13 -4.29 17.78
C LYS A 139 0.00 -5.79 17.55
N GLU A 140 -0.19 -6.55 18.64
CA GLU A 140 -0.44 -7.99 18.55
C GLU A 140 -1.67 -8.27 17.67
N GLY A 141 -1.54 -9.26 16.78
CA GLY A 141 -2.60 -9.61 15.85
C GLY A 141 -2.77 -8.66 14.67
N MET A 142 -1.95 -7.60 14.53
CA MET A 142 -1.99 -6.73 13.35
C MET A 142 -1.75 -7.55 12.07
N VAL A 143 -2.69 -7.43 11.13
CA VAL A 143 -2.58 -8.01 9.80
C VAL A 143 -1.86 -7.00 8.92
N THR A 144 -0.81 -7.47 8.25
CA THR A 144 -0.01 -6.66 7.33
C THR A 144 -0.13 -7.18 5.91
N LYS A 145 -0.18 -6.25 4.97
CA LYS A 145 -0.36 -6.54 3.54
C LYS A 145 0.66 -5.77 2.71
N SER A 146 1.14 -6.40 1.65
CA SER A 146 1.98 -5.74 0.65
C SER A 146 1.62 -6.21 -0.75
N SER A 147 2.15 -5.51 -1.76
CA SER A 147 1.93 -5.84 -3.15
C SER A 147 3.21 -5.73 -3.98
N ILE A 148 3.23 -6.48 -5.08
CA ILE A 148 4.23 -6.38 -6.13
C ILE A 148 3.52 -6.37 -7.48
N MET A 149 3.84 -5.37 -8.31
CA MET A 149 3.42 -5.35 -9.71
C MET A 149 4.40 -6.15 -10.56
N LEU A 150 3.87 -7.02 -11.41
CA LEU A 150 4.63 -7.85 -12.33
C LEU A 150 4.62 -7.26 -13.75
N GLY A 151 5.63 -7.59 -14.54
CA GLY A 151 5.78 -7.12 -15.92
C GLY A 151 6.61 -5.84 -16.05
N LEU A 152 7.39 -5.47 -15.02
CA LEU A 152 8.30 -4.33 -15.04
C LEU A 152 9.75 -4.72 -15.39
N GLY A 153 10.02 -6.02 -15.54
CA GLY A 153 11.32 -6.59 -15.91
C GLY A 153 12.06 -7.22 -14.73
N GLU A 154 11.33 -7.57 -13.68
CA GLU A 154 11.75 -8.45 -12.59
C GLU A 154 11.94 -9.89 -13.09
N THR A 155 12.88 -10.62 -12.49
CA THR A 155 13.03 -12.06 -12.74
C THR A 155 12.33 -12.89 -11.67
N ASP A 156 12.08 -14.15 -11.96
CA ASP A 156 11.46 -15.08 -11.02
C ASP A 156 12.28 -15.22 -9.72
N ASP A 157 13.61 -15.22 -9.80
CA ASP A 157 14.46 -15.33 -8.61
C ASP A 157 14.44 -14.06 -7.76
N GLU A 158 14.38 -12.88 -8.38
CA GLU A 158 14.20 -11.61 -7.67
C GLU A 158 12.83 -11.54 -6.99
N LEU A 159 11.80 -12.10 -7.62
CA LEU A 159 10.47 -12.15 -7.03
C LEU A 159 10.43 -13.12 -5.84
N LYS A 160 11.09 -14.28 -5.93
CA LYS A 160 11.25 -15.19 -4.79
C LYS A 160 12.01 -14.53 -3.64
N GLU A 161 13.07 -13.78 -3.92
CA GLU A 161 13.81 -13.00 -2.92
C GLU A 161 12.87 -11.99 -2.24
N ALA A 162 12.12 -11.21 -3.02
CA ALA A 162 11.20 -10.23 -2.47
C ALA A 162 10.08 -10.85 -1.61
N MET A 163 9.56 -11.99 -2.04
CA MET A 163 8.58 -12.76 -1.27
C MET A 163 9.18 -13.32 0.03
N ALA A 164 10.43 -13.80 0.00
CA ALA A 164 11.14 -14.26 1.18
C ALA A 164 11.41 -13.11 2.17
N ASP A 165 11.80 -11.94 1.68
CA ASP A 165 12.02 -10.74 2.52
C ASP A 165 10.74 -10.30 3.23
N LEU A 166 9.61 -10.25 2.50
CA LEU A 166 8.30 -9.94 3.07
C LEU A 166 7.88 -10.96 4.13
N ARG A 167 8.14 -12.25 3.90
CA ARG A 167 7.88 -13.29 4.89
C ARG A 167 8.81 -13.21 6.10
N ALA A 168 10.06 -12.81 5.92
CA ALA A 168 11.04 -12.65 7.01
C ALA A 168 10.63 -11.58 8.03
N ILE A 169 9.78 -10.62 7.62
CA ILE A 169 9.18 -9.60 8.50
C ILE A 169 7.70 -9.90 8.84
N ASP A 170 7.24 -11.11 8.55
CA ASP A 170 5.91 -11.64 8.83
C ASP A 170 4.73 -10.89 8.16
N VAL A 171 4.89 -10.46 6.90
CA VAL A 171 3.77 -9.91 6.11
C VAL A 171 2.73 -10.99 5.81
N ASP A 172 1.49 -10.80 6.26
CA ASP A 172 0.45 -11.83 6.20
C ASP A 172 -0.13 -12.04 4.80
N ILE A 173 -0.37 -10.94 4.07
CA ILE A 173 -1.09 -10.95 2.80
C ILE A 173 -0.20 -10.37 1.70
N LEU A 174 -0.15 -11.05 0.56
CA LEU A 174 0.55 -10.57 -0.63
C LEU A 174 -0.42 -10.45 -1.82
N THR A 175 -0.33 -9.33 -2.54
CA THR A 175 -1.01 -9.17 -3.82
C THR A 175 -0.02 -9.07 -4.98
N LEU A 176 -0.29 -9.80 -6.04
CA LEU A 176 0.52 -9.85 -7.26
C LEU A 176 -0.38 -9.50 -8.44
N GLY A 177 -0.14 -8.35 -9.05
CA GLY A 177 -0.93 -7.80 -10.14
C GLY A 177 -0.10 -7.52 -11.38
N GLN A 178 -0.71 -7.48 -12.56
CA GLN A 178 -0.03 -7.03 -13.78
C GLN A 178 0.16 -5.51 -13.73
N TYR A 179 1.37 -5.04 -14.00
CA TYR A 179 1.60 -3.63 -14.30
C TYR A 179 0.91 -3.27 -15.62
N LEU A 180 -0.02 -2.32 -15.54
CA LEU A 180 -0.70 -1.73 -16.68
C LEU A 180 -0.23 -0.30 -16.84
N GLN A 181 0.41 0.00 -17.97
CA GLN A 181 0.93 1.33 -18.26
C GLN A 181 -0.22 2.36 -18.34
N PRO A 182 -0.26 3.39 -17.46
CA PRO A 182 -1.37 4.34 -17.46
C PRO A 182 -1.41 5.24 -18.69
N THR A 183 -0.25 5.76 -19.09
CA THR A 183 -0.10 6.59 -20.29
C THR A 183 1.25 6.31 -20.96
N PRO A 184 1.46 6.69 -22.24
CA PRO A 184 2.73 6.50 -22.94
C PRO A 184 3.96 7.16 -22.27
N LEU A 185 3.74 8.10 -21.34
CA LEU A 185 4.82 8.77 -20.58
C LEU A 185 5.32 7.94 -19.38
N HIS A 186 4.56 6.95 -18.94
CA HIS A 186 4.91 6.07 -17.83
C HIS A 186 5.81 4.92 -18.30
N LEU A 187 6.33 4.13 -17.36
CA LEU A 187 7.14 2.95 -17.69
C LEU A 187 6.43 2.04 -18.69
N THR A 188 7.19 1.51 -19.64
CA THR A 188 6.67 0.54 -20.60
C THR A 188 6.57 -0.83 -19.94
N VAL A 189 5.49 -1.55 -20.26
CA VAL A 189 5.33 -2.95 -19.86
C VAL A 189 6.43 -3.77 -20.54
N LYS A 190 7.18 -4.55 -19.75
CA LYS A 190 8.24 -5.45 -20.23
C LYS A 190 7.71 -6.83 -20.59
N GLU A 191 6.74 -7.31 -19.82
CA GLU A 191 6.13 -8.62 -19.99
C GLU A 191 4.66 -8.55 -19.58
N TYR A 192 3.79 -9.23 -20.33
CA TYR A 192 2.45 -9.56 -19.88
C TYR A 192 2.50 -10.97 -19.30
N VAL A 193 2.42 -11.06 -17.98
CA VAL A 193 2.54 -12.32 -17.25
C VAL A 193 1.30 -13.18 -17.51
N THR A 194 1.51 -14.47 -17.81
CA THR A 194 0.41 -15.36 -18.14
C THR A 194 -0.40 -15.75 -16.91
N PRO A 195 -1.70 -16.09 -17.05
CA PRO A 195 -2.52 -16.57 -15.94
C PRO A 195 -1.92 -17.78 -15.20
N GLU A 196 -1.24 -18.69 -15.91
CA GLU A 196 -0.58 -19.85 -15.32
C GLU A 196 0.59 -19.44 -14.42
N LYS A 197 1.34 -18.40 -14.81
CA LYS A 197 2.43 -17.85 -14.00
C LYS A 197 1.91 -17.15 -12.75
N PHE A 198 0.79 -16.42 -12.83
CA PHE A 198 0.11 -15.91 -11.63
C PHE A 198 -0.39 -17.05 -10.71
N ALA A 199 -0.97 -18.12 -11.27
CA ALA A 199 -1.40 -19.27 -10.49
C ALA A 199 -0.21 -19.96 -9.77
N PHE A 200 0.94 -20.07 -10.46
CA PHE A 200 2.18 -20.54 -9.86
C PHE A 200 2.61 -19.65 -8.68
N TRP A 201 2.61 -18.33 -8.83
CA TRP A 201 3.01 -17.42 -7.76
C TRP A 201 2.08 -17.44 -6.55
N LYS A 202 0.78 -17.61 -6.78
CA LYS A 202 -0.18 -17.85 -5.70
C LYS A 202 0.22 -19.08 -4.88
N TYR A 203 0.37 -20.22 -5.55
CA TYR A 203 0.75 -21.48 -4.90
C TYR A 203 2.09 -21.36 -4.17
N TYR A 204 3.09 -20.76 -4.82
CA TYR A 204 4.41 -20.57 -4.21
C TYR A 204 4.33 -19.69 -2.96
N GLY A 205 3.63 -18.55 -3.02
CA GLY A 205 3.48 -17.65 -1.87
C GLY A 205 2.76 -18.30 -0.69
N GLU A 206 1.68 -19.02 -0.94
CA GLU A 206 0.99 -19.79 0.10
C GLU A 206 1.92 -20.87 0.69
N SER A 207 2.74 -21.54 -0.14
CA SER A 207 3.67 -22.58 0.31
C SER A 207 4.80 -22.08 1.22
N ILE A 208 5.18 -20.80 1.11
CA ILE A 208 6.20 -20.18 1.97
C ILE A 208 5.59 -19.43 3.18
N GLY A 209 4.28 -19.55 3.38
CA GLY A 209 3.61 -19.15 4.61
C GLY A 209 2.92 -17.78 4.59
N PHE A 210 2.64 -17.18 3.43
CA PHE A 210 1.63 -16.11 3.37
C PHE A 210 0.26 -16.68 3.75
N ARG A 211 -0.51 -15.96 4.58
CA ARG A 211 -1.86 -16.40 4.97
C ARG A 211 -2.83 -16.38 3.79
N TYR A 212 -2.63 -15.43 2.88
CA TYR A 212 -3.42 -15.28 1.67
C TYR A 212 -2.59 -14.62 0.58
N VAL A 213 -2.71 -15.14 -0.65
CA VAL A 213 -2.09 -14.54 -1.84
C VAL A 213 -3.14 -14.31 -2.91
N ALA A 214 -3.41 -13.05 -3.22
CA ALA A 214 -4.17 -12.68 -4.41
C ALA A 214 -3.19 -12.52 -5.58
N SER A 215 -3.32 -13.36 -6.61
CA SER A 215 -2.41 -13.32 -7.76
C SER A 215 -3.21 -13.42 -9.05
N GLY A 216 -3.10 -12.42 -9.91
CA GLY A 216 -3.78 -12.44 -11.20
C GLY A 216 -3.61 -11.14 -12.01
N PRO A 217 -3.90 -11.17 -13.32
CA PRO A 217 -3.68 -10.01 -14.18
C PRO A 217 -4.47 -8.76 -13.79
N LEU A 218 -5.66 -8.93 -13.22
CA LEU A 218 -6.55 -7.84 -12.80
C LEU A 218 -6.55 -7.60 -11.28
N VAL A 219 -5.72 -8.35 -10.54
CA VAL A 219 -5.50 -8.08 -9.12
C VAL A 219 -4.82 -6.72 -9.02
N ASN A 220 -5.38 -5.85 -8.20
CA ASN A 220 -4.87 -4.53 -7.89
C ASN A 220 -4.67 -4.37 -6.37
N PHE A 221 -4.21 -3.22 -5.93
CA PHE A 221 -3.87 -2.98 -4.52
C PHE A 221 -5.08 -3.05 -3.57
N PHE A 222 -6.31 -2.90 -4.07
CA PHE A 222 -7.55 -2.93 -3.28
C PHE A 222 -8.22 -4.31 -3.22
N THR A 223 -7.78 -5.26 -4.04
CA THR A 223 -8.16 -6.69 -3.96
C THR A 223 -7.38 -7.42 -2.87
#